data_AF-A0A1A6HFG2-F1
#
_entry.id   AF-A0A1A6HFG2-F1
#
_cell.length_a   1.000
_cell.length_b   1.000
_cell.length_c   1.000
_cell.angle_alpha   90.00
_cell.angle_beta   90.00
_cell.angle_gamma   90.00
#
_symmetry.space_group_name_H-M   'P 1'
#
loop_
_entity.id
_entity.type
_entity.pdbx_description
1 polymer ?
#
loop_
_entity_poly.entity_id
_entity_poly.type
_entity_poly.pdbx_seq_one_letter_code
_entity_poly.pdbx_strand_id
1 'polypeptide(L)'
;MSVHMPIVKICERLKKMDSQICELKYERKLDLASVDLGKMRVVELKQILHSWGEECKACAEKTDYVNLIKELAPKYAEIHPQTEL
;
A
#
# COMPACT_ATOMS: atom_id res chain seq x y z
N MET A 1 -4.48 31.29 -11.31
CA MET A 1 -3.98 29.94 -11.63
C MET A 1 -2.93 30.09 -12.72
N SER A 2 -1.64 30.05 -12.37
CA SER A 2 -0.54 30.29 -13.33
C SER A 2 -0.18 28.97 -14.02
N VAL A 3 -0.56 28.87 -15.29
CA VAL A 3 -0.75 27.62 -16.02
C VAL A 3 0.50 27.07 -16.75
N HIS A 4 1.73 27.54 -16.48
CA HIS A 4 2.88 27.26 -17.37
C HIS A 4 4.22 26.90 -16.69
N MET A 5 4.25 26.54 -15.39
CA MET A 5 5.50 26.08 -14.77
C MET A 5 5.62 24.55 -14.81
N PRO A 6 6.73 23.98 -15.34
CA PRO A 6 6.90 22.54 -15.35
C PRO A 6 6.96 21.99 -13.92
N ILE A 7 6.30 20.84 -13.70
CA ILE A 7 6.15 20.17 -12.39
C ILE A 7 7.50 20.04 -11.68
N VAL A 8 8.56 19.71 -12.42
CA VAL A 8 9.93 19.61 -11.90
C VAL A 8 10.38 20.91 -11.22
N LYS A 9 10.11 22.08 -11.83
CA LYS A 9 10.50 23.38 -11.28
C LYS A 9 9.65 23.80 -10.08
N ILE A 10 8.43 23.29 -9.99
CA ILE A 10 7.57 23.46 -8.82
C ILE A 10 8.15 22.65 -7.65
N CYS A 11 8.48 21.37 -7.86
CA CYS A 11 9.16 20.55 -6.86
C CYS A 11 10.50 21.14 -6.41
N GLU A 12 11.32 21.69 -7.31
CA GLU A 12 12.59 22.35 -6.92
C GLU A 12 12.37 23.59 -6.04
N ARG A 13 11.31 24.36 -6.27
CA ARG A 13 10.96 25.51 -5.43
C ARG A 13 10.39 25.07 -4.08
N LEU A 14 9.52 24.07 -4.08
CA LEU A 14 8.93 23.50 -2.86
C LEU A 14 10.00 22.84 -1.98
N LYS A 15 10.95 22.11 -2.57
CA LYS A 15 12.10 21.53 -1.86
C LYS A 15 12.92 22.56 -1.09
N LYS A 16 13.04 23.79 -1.59
CA LYS A 16 13.76 24.86 -0.88
C LYS A 16 12.97 25.44 0.30
N MET A 17 11.65 25.32 0.29
CA MET A 17 10.77 25.79 1.37
C MET A 17 10.53 24.71 2.42
N ASP A 18 10.28 23.48 1.99
CA ASP A 18 10.15 22.31 2.86
C ASP A 18 10.61 21.05 2.10
N SER A 19 11.79 20.53 2.48
CA SER A 19 12.39 19.36 1.82
C SER A 19 11.57 18.10 2.00
N GLN A 20 10.75 18.00 3.06
CA GLN A 20 9.98 16.79 3.39
C GLN A 20 8.96 16.49 2.29
N ILE A 21 8.42 17.53 1.63
CA ILE A 21 7.46 17.40 0.52
C ILE A 21 8.02 16.58 -0.65
N CYS A 22 9.31 16.73 -0.98
CA CYS A 22 9.93 15.97 -2.08
C CYS A 22 10.48 14.61 -1.65
N GLU A 23 10.59 14.36 -0.35
CA GLU A 23 11.05 13.09 0.23
C GLU A 23 9.89 12.14 0.54
N LEU A 24 8.64 12.62 0.41
CA LEU A 24 7.42 11.80 0.45
C LEU A 24 7.44 10.78 -0.68
N LYS A 25 7.96 9.59 -0.37
CA LYS A 25 7.91 8.42 -1.22
C LYS A 25 6.74 7.57 -0.74
N TYR A 26 5.61 7.63 -1.44
CA TYR A 26 4.52 6.71 -1.16
C TYR A 26 5.01 5.29 -1.31
N GLU A 27 4.85 4.51 -0.24
CA GLU A 27 5.14 3.09 -0.24
C GLU A 27 4.35 2.47 -1.39
N ARG A 28 5.02 1.70 -2.26
CA ARG A 28 4.35 1.07 -3.40
C ARG A 28 3.18 0.26 -2.84
N LYS A 29 1.97 0.67 -3.21
CA LYS A 29 0.74 -0.05 -2.90
C LYS A 29 0.95 -1.52 -3.25
N LEU A 30 0.78 -2.41 -2.28
CA LEU A 30 0.70 -3.84 -2.55
C LEU A 30 -0.70 -4.05 -3.13
N ASP A 31 -0.80 -3.96 -4.45
CA ASP A 31 -2.07 -4.11 -5.15
C ASP A 31 -2.49 -5.58 -5.06
N LEU A 32 -3.25 -5.90 -4.01
CA LEU A 32 -3.71 -7.25 -3.71
C LEU A 32 -4.68 -7.78 -4.78
N ALA A 33 -5.20 -6.92 -5.64
CA ALA A 33 -5.99 -7.28 -6.81
C ALA A 33 -5.12 -7.81 -7.97
N SER A 34 -3.92 -7.24 -8.15
CA SER A 34 -2.95 -7.69 -9.15
C SER A 34 -2.05 -8.82 -8.64
N VAL A 35 -1.82 -8.90 -7.32
CA VAL A 35 -0.96 -9.93 -6.72
C VAL A 35 -1.66 -11.29 -6.67
N ASP A 36 -1.00 -12.31 -7.23
CA ASP A 36 -1.49 -13.69 -7.19
C ASP A 36 -1.17 -14.31 -5.83
N LEU A 37 -2.07 -14.13 -4.86
CA LEU A 37 -1.96 -14.66 -3.49
C LEU A 37 -1.76 -16.20 -3.47
N GLY A 38 -2.24 -16.90 -4.51
CA GLY A 38 -2.04 -18.34 -4.68
C GLY A 38 -0.59 -18.74 -4.95
N LYS A 39 0.22 -17.85 -5.54
CA LYS A 39 1.66 -18.07 -5.80
C LYS A 39 2.56 -17.64 -4.66
N MET A 40 2.06 -16.84 -3.72
CA MET A 40 2.85 -16.40 -2.57
C MET A 40 3.14 -17.54 -1.59
N ARG A 41 4.22 -17.43 -0.82
CA ARG A 41 4.53 -18.37 0.27
C ARG A 41 3.67 -18.03 1.49
N VAL A 42 3.40 -19.01 2.34
CA VAL A 42 2.63 -18.82 3.60
C VAL A 42 3.27 -17.74 4.48
N VAL A 43 4.61 -17.62 4.49
CA VAL A 43 5.31 -16.54 5.21
C VAL A 43 4.93 -15.15 4.71
N GLU A 44 4.82 -14.97 3.39
CA GLU A 44 4.44 -13.68 2.80
C GLU A 44 2.98 -13.35 3.11
N LEU A 45 2.09 -14.36 3.04
CA LEU A 45 0.68 -14.20 3.41
C LEU A 45 0.54 -13.78 4.89
N LYS A 46 1.33 -14.38 5.78
CA LYS A 46 1.38 -13.98 7.19
C LYS A 46 1.93 -12.57 7.39
N GLN A 47 2.91 -12.15 6.59
CA GLN A 47 3.45 -10.78 6.64
C GLN A 47 2.39 -9.74 6.24
N ILE A 48 1.55 -10.04 5.24
CA ILE A 48 0.44 -9.15 4.84
C ILE A 48 -0.54 -8.98 6.02
N LEU A 49 -0.98 -10.08 6.63
CA LEU A 49 -1.89 -10.03 7.78
C LEU A 49 -1.26 -9.26 8.95
N HIS A 50 0.01 -9.53 9.26
CA HIS A 50 0.74 -8.82 10.33
C HIS A 50 0.87 -7.33 10.04
N SER A 51 1.08 -6.92 8.78
CA SER A 51 1.11 -5.51 8.38
C SER A 51 -0.22 -4.80 8.63
N TRP A 52 -1.32 -5.53 8.63
CA TRP A 52 -2.65 -5.04 8.98
C TRP A 52 -2.98 -5.14 10.47
N GLY A 53 -2.06 -5.70 11.27
CA GLY A 53 -2.30 -6.02 12.69
C GLY A 53 -3.20 -7.24 12.89
N GLU A 54 -3.48 -8.01 11.84
CA GLU A 54 -4.34 -9.17 11.86
C GLU A 54 -3.52 -10.46 12.01
N GLU A 55 -4.03 -11.42 12.77
CA GLU A 55 -3.43 -12.73 12.92
C GLU A 55 -4.48 -13.81 12.71
N CYS A 56 -4.20 -14.75 11.80
CA CYS A 56 -5.08 -15.87 11.61
C CYS A 56 -4.80 -16.97 12.64
N LYS A 57 -5.63 -17.07 13.67
CA LYS A 57 -5.55 -18.10 14.71
C LYS A 57 -6.15 -19.45 14.29
N ALA A 58 -7.00 -19.47 13.26
CA ALA A 58 -7.71 -20.66 12.79
C ALA A 58 -7.21 -21.18 11.42
N CYS A 59 -6.21 -20.55 10.79
CA CYS A 59 -5.71 -20.95 9.48
C CYS A 59 -4.78 -22.17 9.57
N ALA A 60 -5.28 -23.36 9.19
CA ALA A 60 -4.48 -24.57 9.07
C ALA A 60 -3.83 -24.73 7.68
N GLU A 61 -4.50 -24.23 6.63
CA GLU A 61 -4.09 -24.42 5.24
C GLU A 61 -3.73 -23.09 4.56
N LYS A 62 -2.89 -23.15 3.52
CA LYS A 62 -2.51 -21.97 2.73
C LYS A 62 -3.73 -21.23 2.18
N THR A 63 -4.73 -21.97 1.73
CA THR A 63 -5.97 -21.45 1.16
C THR A 63 -6.74 -20.59 2.16
N ASP A 64 -6.67 -20.96 3.45
CA ASP A 64 -7.32 -20.24 4.55
C ASP A 64 -6.72 -18.83 4.71
N TYR A 65 -5.39 -18.71 4.68
CA TYR A 65 -4.71 -17.42 4.68
C TYR A 65 -5.08 -16.57 3.45
N VAL A 66 -5.17 -17.18 2.27
CA VAL A 66 -5.54 -16.47 1.03
C VAL A 66 -6.98 -15.95 1.11
N ASN A 67 -7.91 -16.75 1.64
CA ASN A 67 -9.31 -16.35 1.79
C ASN A 67 -9.45 -15.21 2.80
N LEU A 68 -8.81 -15.33 3.97
CA LEU A 68 -8.83 -14.28 4.98
C LEU A 68 -8.28 -12.96 4.43
N ILE A 69 -7.17 -13.01 3.68
CA ILE A 69 -6.60 -11.81 3.06
C ILE A 69 -7.57 -11.19 2.06
N LYS A 70 -8.28 -11.99 1.27
CA LYS A 70 -9.28 -11.46 0.31
C LYS A 70 -10.49 -10.84 1.00
N GLU A 71 -10.92 -11.38 2.15
CA GLU A 71 -12.03 -10.83 2.94
C GLU A 71 -11.65 -9.52 3.63
N LEU A 72 -10.40 -9.40 4.08
CA LEU A 72 -9.89 -8.22 4.75
C LEU A 72 -9.39 -7.14 3.78
N ALA A 73 -8.87 -7.51 2.61
CA ALA A 73 -8.35 -6.60 1.59
C ALA A 73 -9.25 -5.39 1.30
N PRO A 74 -10.58 -5.52 1.06
CA PRO A 74 -11.43 -4.34 0.82
C PRO A 74 -11.48 -3.40 2.04
N LYS A 75 -11.54 -3.93 3.26
CA LYS A 75 -11.56 -3.12 4.49
C LYS A 75 -10.29 -2.28 4.63
N TYR A 76 -9.13 -2.88 4.38
CA TYR A 76 -7.84 -2.17 4.49
C TYR A 76 -7.53 -1.30 3.26
N ALA A 77 -8.07 -1.64 2.09
CA ALA A 77 -8.03 -0.78 0.91
C ALA A 77 -8.85 0.50 1.11
N GLU A 78 -9.97 0.42 1.83
CA GLU A 78 -10.81 1.57 2.19
C GLU A 78 -10.26 2.40 3.35
N ILE A 79 -9.51 1.78 4.30
CA ILE A 79 -8.86 2.46 5.44
C ILE A 79 -7.52 3.13 5.05
N HIS A 80 -6.97 2.79 3.89
CA HIS A 80 -5.92 3.57 3.23
C HIS A 80 -6.48 4.40 2.07
N PRO A 81 -7.48 5.29 2.29
CA PRO A 81 -7.82 6.24 1.26
C PRO A 81 -6.72 7.30 1.24
N GLN A 82 -6.17 7.51 0.05
CA GLN A 82 -5.39 8.68 -0.31
C GLN A 82 -4.01 8.78 0.35
N THR A 83 -3.03 8.34 -0.43
CA THR A 83 -2.13 9.38 -0.91
C THR A 83 -1.90 9.27 -2.41
N GLU A 84 -2.97 9.57 -3.12
CA GLU A 84 -2.90 10.11 -4.47
C GLU A 84 -3.13 11.62 -4.33
N LEU A 85 -2.02 12.37 -4.26
CA LEU A 85 -1.97 13.78 -4.62
C LEU A 85 -0.69 14.01 -5.43
#